data_AF-A0A9Q3M658-F1
#
_entry.id   AF-A0A9Q3M658-F1
#
_cell.length_a   1.000
_cell.length_b   1.000
_cell.length_c   1.000
_cell.angle_alpha   90.00
_cell.angle_beta   90.00
_cell.angle_gamma   90.00
#
_symmetry.space_group_name_H-M   'P 1'
#
loop_
_entity.id
_entity.type
_entity.pdbx_description
1 polymer ?
#
loop_
_entity_poly.entity_id
_entity_poly.type
_entity_poly.pdbx_seq_one_letter_code
_entity_poly.pdbx_strand_id
1 'polypeptide(L)'
;MMIDFTAAGGEVREFKRGFTGDWSYLQDLLKGFGYEAKIDKAFYIVRRIGEKGRPKRLSRIAAIKAIDEILVANGLQPFMITKHEFREARP
;
A
#
# COMPACT_ATOMS: atom_id res chain seq x y z
N MET A 1 23.61 -5.22 -8.57
CA MET A 1 23.44 -3.77 -8.75
C MET A 1 22.08 -3.42 -8.15
N MET A 2 22.07 -2.92 -6.91
CA MET A 2 20.87 -2.43 -6.23
C MET A 2 20.53 -1.08 -6.87
N ILE A 3 19.31 -0.93 -7.37
CA ILE A 3 18.86 0.29 -8.04
C ILE A 3 18.30 1.21 -6.96
N ASP A 4 19.08 2.20 -6.55
CA ASP A 4 18.67 3.29 -5.67
C ASP A 4 17.70 4.21 -6.42
N PHE A 5 16.42 4.15 -6.07
CA PHE A 5 15.40 5.05 -6.61
C PHE A 5 15.26 6.27 -5.69
N THR A 6 16.01 7.32 -6.00
CA THR A 6 15.86 8.65 -5.41
C THR A 6 14.60 9.31 -5.97
N ALA A 7 13.51 9.33 -5.21
CA ALA A 7 12.30 10.08 -5.57
C ALA A 7 12.10 11.24 -4.59
N ALA A 8 12.08 12.46 -5.13
CA ALA A 8 11.62 13.73 -4.55
C ALA A 8 11.48 13.79 -3.01
N GLY A 9 12.54 14.21 -2.31
CA GLY A 9 12.48 14.55 -0.87
C GLY A 9 13.39 13.78 0.07
N GLY A 10 14.37 13.02 -0.44
CA GLY A 10 15.53 12.58 0.36
C GLY A 10 15.31 11.39 1.32
N GLU A 11 14.08 10.89 1.47
CA GLU A 11 13.85 9.66 2.24
C GLU A 11 14.03 8.44 1.35
N VAL A 12 15.17 7.77 1.53
CA VAL A 12 15.47 6.46 0.94
C VAL A 12 14.39 5.49 1.41
N ARG A 13 13.54 5.03 0.49
CA ARG A 13 12.53 4.00 0.77
C ARG A 13 13.26 2.72 1.15
N GLU A 14 13.25 2.36 2.44
CA GLU A 14 13.87 1.12 2.91
C GLU A 14 13.12 -0.08 2.29
N PHE A 15 13.80 -0.78 1.37
CA PHE A 15 13.40 -2.09 0.89
C PHE A 15 13.64 -3.11 2.00
N LYS A 16 12.76 -3.19 3.01
CA LYS A 16 12.88 -4.24 4.03
C LYS A 16 12.73 -5.60 3.36
N ARG A 17 13.84 -6.33 3.32
CA ARG A 17 13.95 -7.68 2.77
C ARG A 17 13.00 -8.61 3.55
N GLY A 18 11.92 -9.06 2.91
CA GLY A 18 10.80 -9.77 3.56
C GLY A 18 9.42 -9.17 3.26
N PHE A 19 9.34 -8.10 2.48
CA PHE A 19 8.07 -7.54 1.99
C PHE A 19 7.39 -8.52 1.02
N THR A 20 6.48 -9.35 1.53
CA THR A 20 5.65 -10.21 0.70
C THR A 20 4.29 -9.54 0.48
N GLY A 21 3.73 -9.67 -0.72
CA GLY A 21 2.37 -9.21 -1.04
C GLY A 21 1.28 -10.05 -0.40
N ASP A 22 1.61 -10.84 0.63
CA ASP A 22 0.66 -11.66 1.35
C ASP A 22 -0.32 -10.78 2.11
N TRP A 23 -1.59 -11.10 1.95
CA TRP A 23 -2.67 -10.33 2.57
C TRP A 23 -2.55 -10.29 4.10
N SER A 24 -2.16 -11.40 4.73
CA SER A 24 -1.97 -11.46 6.19
C SER A 24 -0.84 -10.55 6.66
N TYR A 25 0.30 -10.53 5.95
CA TYR A 25 1.40 -9.62 6.25
C TYR A 25 0.95 -8.15 6.15
N LEU A 26 0.20 -7.82 5.11
CA LEU A 26 -0.38 -6.49 4.92
C LEU A 26 -1.31 -6.07 6.05
N GLN A 27 -2.14 -6.99 6.54
CA GLN A 27 -3.03 -6.69 7.66
C GLN A 27 -2.25 -6.34 8.93
N ASP A 28 -1.21 -7.09 9.26
CA ASP A 28 -0.41 -6.82 10.46
C ASP A 28 0.46 -5.58 10.31
N LEU A 29 1.00 -5.33 9.12
CA LEU A 29 1.72 -4.10 8.80
C LEU A 29 0.82 -2.87 8.96
N LEU A 30 -0.37 -2.89 8.37
CA LEU A 30 -1.33 -1.77 8.43
C LEU A 30 -1.84 -1.55 9.86
N LYS A 31 -2.03 -2.61 10.65
CA LYS A 31 -2.34 -2.47 12.09
C LYS A 31 -1.24 -1.72 12.83
N GLY A 32 0.03 -1.99 12.51
CA GLY A 32 1.18 -1.24 13.05
C GLY A 32 1.10 0.26 12.77
N PHE A 33 0.51 0.65 11.64
CA PHE A 33 0.25 2.05 11.28
C PHE A 33 -1.07 2.63 11.81
N GLY A 34 -1.83 1.86 12.59
CA GLY A 34 -3.14 2.28 13.08
C GLY A 34 -4.28 2.14 12.07
N TYR A 35 -4.12 1.29 11.05
CA TYR A 35 -5.13 1.00 10.04
C TYR A 35 -5.62 -0.45 10.14
N GLU A 36 -6.91 -0.65 9.84
CA GLU A 36 -7.53 -1.96 9.72
C GLU A 36 -7.71 -2.29 8.23
N ALA A 37 -7.17 -3.42 7.79
CA ALA A 37 -7.48 -4.03 6.50
C ALA A 37 -8.22 -5.36 6.72
N LYS A 38 -9.36 -5.56 6.06
CA LYS A 38 -10.13 -6.81 6.13
C LYS A 38 -10.88 -7.13 4.85
N ILE A 39 -11.25 -8.39 4.71
CA ILE A 39 -12.08 -8.89 3.62
C ILE A 39 -13.50 -9.09 4.16
N ASP A 40 -14.49 -8.44 3.54
CA ASP A 40 -15.92 -8.59 3.81
C ASP A 40 -16.58 -9.25 2.59
N LYS A 41 -16.74 -10.58 2.64
CA LYS A 41 -17.22 -11.41 1.52
C LYS A 41 -16.35 -11.22 0.26
N ALA A 42 -16.87 -10.52 -0.74
CA ALA A 42 -16.18 -10.22 -2.01
C ALA A 42 -15.53 -8.82 -2.03
N PHE A 43 -15.67 -8.05 -0.94
CA PHE A 43 -15.17 -6.70 -0.83
C PHE A 43 -14.01 -6.61 0.15
N TYR A 44 -13.25 -5.55 0.01
CA TYR A 44 -12.13 -5.22 0.88
C TYR A 44 -12.49 -3.96 1.66
N ILE A 45 -11.99 -3.84 2.88
CA ILE A 45 -12.17 -2.66 3.73
C ILE A 45 -10.78 -2.26 4.19
N VAL A 46 -10.43 -0.99 4.01
CA VAL A 46 -9.21 -0.37 4.51
C VAL A 46 -9.62 0.94 5.18
N ARG A 47 -9.36 1.08 6.48
CA ARG A 47 -9.77 2.27 7.26
C ARG A 47 -8.87 2.52 8.45
N ARG A 48 -8.93 3.72 9.03
CA ARG A 48 -8.25 3.99 10.31
C ARG A 48 -8.95 3.27 11.46
N ILE A 49 -8.16 2.74 12.39
CA ILE A 49 -8.68 2.14 13.62
C ILE A 49 -9.35 3.25 14.43
N GLY A 50 -10.58 3.01 14.87
CA GLY A 50 -11.39 4.01 15.60
C GLY A 50 -12.20 4.96 14.71
N GLU A 51 -12.13 4.84 13.38
CA GLU A 51 -12.97 5.62 12.48
C GLU A 51 -14.46 5.30 12.70
N LYS A 52 -15.24 6.33 13.03
CA LYS A 52 -16.70 6.24 13.22
C LYS A 52 -17.40 6.25 11.87
N GLY A 53 -18.35 5.34 11.69
CA GLY A 53 -19.16 5.25 10.48
C GLY A 53 -19.13 3.87 9.84
N ARG A 54 -19.95 3.71 8.78
CA ARG A 54 -20.02 2.45 8.03
C ARG A 54 -18.73 2.26 7.23
N PRO A 55 -18.03 1.11 7.37
CA PRO A 55 -16.81 0.87 6.62
C PRO A 55 -17.06 0.91 5.11
N LYS A 56 -16.18 1.63 4.39
CA LYS A 56 -16.25 1.70 2.93
C LYS A 56 -15.84 0.36 2.33
N ARG A 57 -16.74 -0.24 1.54
CA ARG A 57 -16.45 -1.43 0.75
C ARG A 57 -15.70 -1.03 -0.51
N LEU A 58 -14.53 -1.61 -0.69
CA LEU A 58 -13.61 -1.36 -1.79
C LEU A 58 -13.52 -2.61 -2.68
N SER A 59 -13.38 -2.39 -3.98
CA SER A 59 -12.91 -3.44 -4.90
C SER A 59 -11.45 -3.77 -4.61
N ARG A 60 -10.96 -4.92 -5.08
CA ARG A 60 -9.54 -5.31 -4.91
C ARG A 60 -8.58 -4.21 -5.35
N ILE A 61 -8.83 -3.62 -6.53
CA ILE A 61 -7.99 -2.54 -7.08
C ILE A 61 -8.03 -1.31 -6.18
N ALA A 62 -9.22 -0.90 -5.71
CA ALA A 62 -9.36 0.25 -4.83
C ALA A 62 -8.71 0.03 -3.46
N ALA A 63 -8.76 -1.20 -2.93
CA ALA A 63 -8.08 -1.54 -1.68
C ALA A 63 -6.55 -1.50 -1.82
N ILE A 64 -6.00 -2.04 -2.91
CA ILE A 64 -4.55 -1.97 -3.15
C ILE A 64 -4.11 -0.50 -3.27
N LYS A 65 -4.87 0.36 -3.98
CA LYS A 65 -4.56 1.81 -4.05
C LYS A 65 -4.58 2.47 -2.67
N ALA A 66 -5.58 2.18 -1.84
CA ALA A 66 -5.65 2.72 -0.48
C ALA A 66 -4.48 2.24 0.39
N ILE A 67 -4.05 0.98 0.22
CA ILE A 67 -2.89 0.43 0.92
C ILE A 67 -1.62 1.13 0.45
N ASP A 68 -1.44 1.33 -0.86
CA ASP A 68 -0.29 2.04 -1.44
C ASP A 68 -0.18 3.48 -0.90
N GLU A 69 -1.30 4.19 -0.78
CA GLU A 69 -1.34 5.53 -0.17
C GLU A 69 -0.87 5.50 1.29
N ILE A 70 -1.30 4.51 2.07
CA ILE A 70 -0.87 4.35 3.47
C ILE A 70 0.63 4.03 3.54
N LEU A 71 1.12 3.16 2.67
CA LEU A 71 2.54 2.79 2.64
C LEU A 71 3.41 4.00 2.31
N VAL A 72 3.07 4.73 1.25
CA VAL A 72 3.80 5.94 0.84
C VAL A 72 3.79 6.98 1.96
N ALA A 73 2.65 7.18 2.64
CA ALA A 73 2.55 8.08 3.78
C ALA A 73 3.40 7.67 4.99
N ASN A 74 3.78 6.38 5.08
CA ASN A 74 4.66 5.85 6.14
C ASN A 74 6.09 5.56 5.63
N GLY A 75 6.49 6.16 4.51
CA GLY A 75 7.86 6.04 3.96
C GLY A 75 8.15 4.69 3.28
N LEU A 76 7.13 3.88 3.04
CA LEU A 76 7.26 2.56 2.43
C LEU A 76 6.96 2.59 0.92
N GLN A 77 7.50 1.58 0.24
CA GLN A 77 7.28 1.36 -1.18
C GLN A 77 5.85 0.83 -1.43
N PRO A 78 5.11 1.41 -2.40
CA PRO A 78 3.81 0.89 -2.80
C PRO A 78 3.92 -0.42 -3.58
N PHE A 79 2.88 -1.25 -3.53
CA PHE A 79 2.75 -2.49 -4.28
C PHE A 79 2.53 -2.26 -5.78
N MET A 80 1.70 -1.29 -6.18
CA MET A 80 1.52 -0.95 -7.59
C MET A 80 2.61 0.00 -8.11
N ILE A 81 3.85 -0.48 -8.18
CA ILE A 81 4.89 0.20 -8.99
C ILE A 81 4.76 -0.14 -10.49
N THR A 82 4.00 -1.16 -10.84
CA THR A 82 4.09 -1.83 -12.15
C THR A 82 2.93 -1.59 -13.11
N LYS A 83 2.31 -0.40 -13.13
CA LYS A 83 1.50 -0.03 -14.32
C LYS A 83 1.28 1.45 -14.62
N HIS A 84 1.37 2.35 -13.64
CA HIS A 84 1.13 3.76 -13.90
C HIS A 84 2.38 4.60 -14.15
N GLU A 85 3.57 4.20 -13.70
CA GLU A 85 4.82 4.93 -13.99
C GLU A 85 5.53 4.50 -15.28
N PHE A 86 5.07 3.43 -15.95
CA PHE A 86 5.67 2.95 -17.22
C PHE A 86 4.83 3.29 -18.47
N ARG A 87 3.91 4.26 -18.39
CA ARG A 87 3.11 4.68 -19.56
C ARG A 87 3.61 5.93 -20.28
N GLU A 88 4.85 6.36 -20.02
CA GLU A 88 5.56 7.40 -20.80
C GLU A 88 7.01 7.02 -21.16
N ALA A 89 7.24 5.74 -21.45
CA ALA A 89 8.38 5.34 -22.28
C ALA A 89 7.85 4.62 -23.51
N ARG A 90 7.29 5.38 -24.46
CA ARG A 90 7.27 4.92 -25.84
C ARG A 90 8.51 5.49 -26.55
N PRO A 91 9.22 4.68 -27.36
CA PRO A 91 10.21 5.20 -28.29
C PRO A 91 9.57 6.09 -29.36
#